data_AF-A0A1G8RRI1-F1
#
_entry.id   AF-A0A1G8RRI1-F1
#
_cell.length_a   1.000
_cell.length_b   1.000
_cell.length_c   1.000
_cell.angle_alpha   90.00
_cell.angle_beta   90.00
_cell.angle_gamma   90.00
#
_symmetry.space_group_name_H-M   'P 1'
#
loop_
_entity.id
_entity.type
_entity.pdbx_description
1 polymer ?
#
loop_
_entity_poly.entity_id
_entity_poly.type
_entity_poly.pdbx_seq_one_letter_code
_entity_poly.pdbx_strand_id
1 'polypeptide(L)'
;MIANPRPRRRKPTERQVGINQGFLYAAADLTRYIYDRGDAADLLRRAGLSDADCAWMDEVDKEQLRILRDDYGLRDLRGLD
;
A
#
# COMPACT_ATOMS: atom_id res chain seq x y z
N MET A 1 -24.05 27.88 -14.08
CA MET A 1 -23.01 27.23 -13.27
C MET A 1 -22.49 26.03 -14.07
N ILE A 2 -21.27 26.10 -14.60
CA ILE A 2 -20.68 25.01 -15.38
C ILE A 2 -20.09 24.02 -14.37
N ALA A 3 -20.68 22.83 -14.29
CA ALA A 3 -20.15 21.75 -13.47
C ALA A 3 -18.78 21.33 -14.02
N ASN A 4 -17.72 21.56 -13.25
CA ASN A 4 -16.37 21.12 -13.63
C ASN A 4 -16.36 19.58 -13.60
N PRO A 5 -16.08 18.88 -14.72
CA PRO A 5 -16.06 17.42 -14.72
C PRO A 5 -14.91 16.95 -13.80
N ARG A 6 -15.22 16.07 -12.85
CA ARG A 6 -14.22 15.47 -11.96
C ARG A 6 -13.12 14.83 -12.81
N PRO A 7 -11.83 14.99 -12.46
CA PRO A 7 -10.74 14.39 -13.22
C PRO A 7 -10.96 12.87 -13.27
N ARG A 8 -11.02 12.31 -14.48
CA ARG A 8 -11.12 10.86 -14.68
C ARG A 8 -9.86 10.23 -14.10
N ARG A 9 -9.99 9.45 -13.02
CA ARG A 9 -8.90 8.61 -12.47
C ARG A 9 -8.35 7.78 -13.63
N ARG A 10 -7.12 8.06 -14.06
CA ARG A 10 -6.43 7.26 -15.08
C ARG A 10 -6.14 5.92 -14.45
N LYS A 11 -6.52 4.83 -15.13
CA LYS A 11 -6.14 3.49 -14.69
C LYS A 11 -4.61 3.38 -14.74
N PRO A 12 -3.95 2.76 -13.73
CA PRO A 12 -2.52 2.54 -13.75
C PRO A 12 -2.15 1.71 -14.98
N THR A 13 -0.96 1.95 -15.53
CA THR A 13 -0.37 1.05 -16.53
C THR A 13 0.03 -0.27 -15.86
N GLU A 14 0.13 -1.35 -16.63
CA GLU A 14 0.60 -2.65 -16.11
C GLU A 14 1.97 -2.54 -15.42
N ARG A 15 2.88 -1.76 -15.99
CA ARG A 15 4.17 -1.44 -15.36
C ARG A 15 4.01 -0.77 -13.99
N GLN A 16 3.08 0.16 -13.87
CA GLN A 16 2.81 0.85 -12.59
C GLN A 16 2.22 -0.12 -11.57
N VAL A 17 1.34 -1.03 -12.01
CA VAL A 17 0.80 -2.09 -11.13
C VAL A 17 1.94 -2.94 -10.59
N GLY A 18 2.82 -3.45 -11.44
CA GLY A 18 3.95 -4.28 -11.01
C GLY A 18 4.90 -3.56 -10.05
N ILE A 19 5.18 -2.27 -10.27
CA ILE A 19 5.99 -1.45 -9.35
C ILE A 19 5.29 -1.30 -8.00
N ASN A 20 3.99 -1.02 -8.00
CA ASN A 20 3.23 -0.85 -6.76
C ASN A 20 3.17 -2.15 -5.95
N GLN A 21 3.00 -3.30 -6.62
CA GLN A 21 3.08 -4.61 -6.00
C GLN A 21 4.45 -4.84 -5.37
N GLY A 22 5.53 -4.50 -6.09
CA GLY A 22 6.90 -4.60 -5.57
C GLY A 22 7.12 -3.78 -4.29
N PHE A 23 6.56 -2.57 -4.20
CA PHE A 23 6.63 -1.78 -2.97
C PHE A 23 5.86 -2.39 -1.80
N LEU A 24 4.70 -3.02 -2.05
CA LEU A 24 3.91 -3.69 -1.02
C LEU A 24 4.63 -4.92 -0.48
N TYR A 25 5.20 -5.74 -1.36
CA TYR A 25 6.05 -6.88 -0.95
C TYR A 25 7.27 -6.43 -0.17
N ALA A 26 7.98 -5.40 -0.66
CA ALA A 26 9.12 -4.85 0.07
C ALA A 26 8.69 -4.36 1.47
N ALA A 27 7.57 -3.64 1.61
CA ALA A 27 7.10 -3.19 2.91
C ALA A 27 6.78 -4.37 3.86
N ALA A 28 6.19 -5.46 3.35
CA ALA A 28 5.94 -6.67 4.14
C ALA A 28 7.25 -7.31 4.62
N ASP A 29 8.22 -7.51 3.72
CA ASP A 29 9.54 -8.07 4.04
C ASP A 29 10.32 -7.21 5.04
N LEU A 30 10.31 -5.89 4.86
CA LEU A 30 10.99 -4.95 5.77
C LEU A 30 10.39 -5.02 7.17
N THR A 31 9.05 -5.10 7.26
CA THR A 31 8.31 -5.22 8.52
C THR A 31 8.62 -6.54 9.23
N ARG A 32 8.82 -7.61 8.45
CA ARG A 32 9.07 -8.96 8.95
C ARG A 32 10.50 -9.15 9.46
N TYR A 33 11.50 -8.63 8.74
CA TYR A 33 12.86 -9.15 8.87
C TYR A 33 13.94 -8.15 9.27
N ILE A 34 13.86 -6.87 8.87
CA ILE A 34 15.11 -6.07 8.78
C ILE A 34 15.05 -4.68 9.43
N TYR A 35 13.92 -3.96 9.40
CA TYR A 35 13.93 -2.51 9.71
C TYR A 35 12.94 -2.08 10.79
N ASP A 36 13.10 -0.85 11.28
CA ASP A 36 12.02 -0.15 11.98
C ASP A 36 10.80 -0.14 11.06
N ARG A 37 9.68 -0.67 11.57
CA ARG A 37 8.42 -0.75 10.84
C ARG A 37 7.91 0.65 10.45
N GLY A 38 8.39 1.70 11.11
CA GLY A 38 8.19 3.09 10.71
C GLY A 38 8.72 3.40 9.30
N ASP A 39 9.89 2.87 8.94
CA ASP A 39 10.48 3.05 7.61
C ASP A 39 9.68 2.32 6.53
N ALA A 40 9.15 1.13 6.85
CA ALA A 40 8.25 0.39 5.96
C ALA A 40 6.94 1.16 5.72
N ALA A 41 6.39 1.79 6.76
CA ALA A 41 5.22 2.65 6.60
C ALA A 41 5.53 3.91 5.76
N ASP A 42 6.69 4.53 5.97
CA ASP A 42 7.15 5.68 5.19
C ASP A 42 7.39 5.35 3.72
N LEU A 43 7.91 4.16 3.42
CA LEU A 43 8.04 3.66 2.06
C LEU A 43 6.69 3.69 1.32
N LEU A 44 5.64 3.15 1.94
CA LEU A 44 4.30 3.10 1.34
C LEU A 44 3.69 4.49 1.19
N ARG A 45 3.88 5.40 2.15
CA ARG A 45 3.42 6.80 2.04
C ARG A 45 4.09 7.52 0.87
N ARG A 46 5.41 7.40 0.75
CA ARG A 46 6.19 8.04 -0.32
C ARG A 46 5.86 7.46 -1.70
N ALA A 47 5.52 6.17 -1.76
CA ALA A 47 5.02 5.52 -2.97
C ALA A 47 3.57 5.89 -3.32
N GLY A 48 2.85 6.59 -2.43
CA GLY A 48 1.44 6.94 -2.62
C GLY A 48 0.50 5.74 -2.49
N LEU A 49 0.86 4.77 -1.64
CA LEU A 49 0.17 3.48 -1.47
C LEU A 49 -0.54 3.33 -0.13
N SER A 50 -0.77 4.42 0.60
CA SER A 50 -1.43 4.38 1.91
C SER A 50 -2.87 3.82 1.88
N ASP A 51 -3.53 3.84 0.71
CA ASP A 51 -4.89 3.34 0.48
C ASP A 51 -4.93 2.08 -0.43
N ALA A 52 -3.79 1.40 -0.58
CA ALA A 52 -3.65 0.27 -1.48
C ALA A 52 -4.57 -0.90 -1.11
N ASP A 53 -5.04 -1.60 -2.14
CA ASP A 53 -5.79 -2.84 -2.01
C ASP A 53 -4.84 -4.04 -2.07
N CYS A 54 -4.79 -4.78 -0.96
CA CYS A 54 -3.86 -5.87 -0.71
C CYS A 54 -4.55 -7.24 -0.74
N ALA A 55 -5.81 -7.33 -1.20
CA ALA A 55 -6.59 -8.57 -1.20
C ALA A 55 -5.92 -9.73 -1.96
N TRP A 56 -5.06 -9.41 -2.93
CA TRP A 56 -4.35 -10.35 -3.79
C TRP A 56 -3.07 -10.92 -3.18
N MET A 57 -2.60 -10.36 -2.07
CA MET A 57 -1.40 -10.82 -1.37
C MET A 57 -1.69 -12.07 -0.55
N ASP A 58 -0.65 -12.84 -0.22
CA ASP A 58 -0.81 -13.98 0.67
C ASP A 58 -0.99 -13.55 2.15
N GLU A 59 -1.45 -14.47 2.99
CA GLU A 59 -1.76 -14.16 4.39
C GLU A 59 -0.54 -13.79 5.23
N VAL A 60 0.66 -14.28 4.89
CA VAL A 60 1.87 -13.96 5.64
C VAL A 60 2.23 -12.49 5.42
N ASP A 61 2.14 -12.02 4.17
CA ASP A 61 2.40 -10.61 3.86
C ASP A 61 1.30 -9.70 4.40
N LYS A 62 0.03 -10.11 4.29
CA LYS A 62 -1.09 -9.36 4.87
C LYS A 62 -0.93 -9.18 6.38
N GLU A 63 -0.46 -10.21 7.10
CA GLU A 63 -0.18 -10.10 8.53
C GLU A 63 0.83 -8.98 8.83
N GLN A 64 1.87 -8.84 8.01
CA GLN A 64 2.85 -7.75 8.16
C GLN A 64 2.24 -6.39 7.85
N LEU A 65 1.41 -6.30 6.81
CA LEU A 65 0.74 -5.04 6.45
C LEU A 65 -0.35 -4.63 7.47
N ARG A 66 -0.97 -5.58 8.17
CA ARG A 66 -1.88 -5.29 9.30
C ARG A 66 -1.16 -4.54 10.42
N ILE A 67 0.08 -4.92 10.73
CA ILE A 67 0.92 -4.19 11.71
C ILE A 67 1.10 -2.73 11.28
N LEU A 68 1.42 -2.48 9.99
CA LEU A 68 1.58 -1.12 9.50
C LEU A 68 0.26 -0.32 9.50
N ARG A 69 -0.87 -0.98 9.20
CA ARG A 69 -2.20 -0.39 9.26
C ARG A 69 -2.55 0.04 10.68
N ASP A 70 -2.35 -0.86 11.64
CA ASP A 70 -2.87 -0.73 13.00
C ASP A 70 -1.96 0.15 13.87
N ASP A 71 -0.64 -0.02 13.76
CA ASP A 71 0.33 0.64 14.64
C ASP A 71 1.01 1.87 14.00
N TYR A 72 1.07 1.93 12.66
CA TYR A 72 1.82 2.96 11.94
C TYR A 72 0.92 3.86 11.07
N GLY A 73 -0.38 3.93 11.34
CA GLY A 73 -1.25 4.95 10.75
C GLY A 73 -1.54 4.78 9.26
N LEU A 74 -1.31 3.60 8.68
CA LEU A 74 -1.76 3.25 7.33
C LEU A 74 -3.20 2.71 7.34
N ARG A 75 -4.11 3.43 8.00
CA ARG A 75 -5.49 2.98 8.29
C ARG A 75 -6.34 2.69 7.05
N ASP A 76 -5.96 3.23 5.90
CA ASP A 76 -6.70 3.12 4.65
C ASP A 76 -6.26 1.93 3.78
N LEU A 77 -5.32 1.09 4.24
CA LEU A 77 -5.01 -0.18 3.58
C LEU A 77 -6.21 -1.12 3.61
N ARG A 78 -6.53 -1.71 2.45
CA ARG A 78 -7.73 -2.53 2.22
C ARG A 78 -7.35 -3.95 1.81
N GLY A 79 -8.29 -4.89 1.91
CA GLY A 79 -8.07 -6.29 1.53
C GLY A 79 -7.09 -7.02 2.45
N LEU A 80 -7.02 -6.57 3.70
CA LEU A 80 -6.21 -7.18 4.77
C LEU A 80 -7.07 -8.01 5.71
N ASP A 81 -8.35 -8.21 5.42
CA ASP A 81 -9.22 -9.17 6.10
C ASP A 81 -8.93 -10.62 5.68
#